data_AF-A0A7Y6UFG0-F1
#
_entry.id   AF-A0A7Y6UFG0-F1
#
_cell.length_a   1.000
_cell.length_b   1.000
_cell.length_c   1.000
_cell.angle_alpha   90.00
_cell.angle_beta   90.00
_cell.angle_gamma   90.00
#
_symmetry.space_group_name_H-M   'P 1'
#
loop_
_entity.id
_entity.type
_entity.pdbx_description
1 polymer ?
#
loop_
_entity_poly.entity_id
_entity_poly.type
_entity_poly.pdbx_seq_one_letter_code
_entity_poly.pdbx_strand_id
1 'polypeptide(L)'
;MTQLELELQAEVDKYVTCLLATAPDKVQSKTLRERLFDDPDYEPDLDGDERDRYRAANDNAQRYAAYLEATYVAPRRIPEMLDELRRFYRQGLAGKLSTIARAA
;
A
#
# COMPACT_ATOMS: atom_id res chain seq x y z
N MET A 1 -5.11 -13.46 -11.73
CA MET A 1 -4.80 -12.22 -11.00
C MET A 1 -5.61 -11.11 -11.65
N THR A 2 -6.35 -10.32 -10.88
CA THR A 2 -7.24 -9.27 -11.45
C THR A 2 -6.45 -7.97 -11.68
N GLN A 3 -6.99 -7.04 -12.48
CA GLN A 3 -6.37 -5.72 -12.67
C GLN A 3 -6.28 -4.94 -11.36
N LEU A 4 -7.36 -4.88 -10.57
CA LEU A 4 -7.34 -4.22 -9.26
C LEU A 4 -6.29 -4.83 -8.31
N GLU A 5 -6.09 -6.15 -8.38
CA GLU A 5 -5.06 -6.82 -7.59
C GLU A 5 -3.64 -6.38 -7.96
N LEU A 6 -3.37 -6.23 -9.26
CA LEU A 6 -2.10 -5.73 -9.76
C LEU A 6 -1.86 -4.28 -9.33
N GLU A 7 -2.86 -3.41 -9.49
CA GLU A 7 -2.74 -1.99 -9.12
C GLU A 7 -2.52 -1.82 -7.61
N LEU A 8 -3.25 -2.59 -6.78
CA LEU A 8 -3.03 -2.59 -5.34
C LEU A 8 -1.61 -3.03 -4.98
N GLN A 9 -1.08 -4.08 -5.63
CA GLN A 9 0.30 -4.51 -5.41
C GLN A 9 1.30 -3.43 -5.83
N ALA A 10 1.10 -2.79 -6.98
CA ALA A 10 1.97 -1.73 -7.47
C ALA A 10 2.02 -0.53 -6.52
N GLU A 11 0.88 -0.12 -5.94
CA GLU A 11 0.83 0.97 -4.97
C GLU A 11 1.55 0.61 -3.65
N VAL A 12 1.39 -0.63 -3.16
CA VAL A 12 2.13 -1.10 -1.98
C VAL A 12 3.63 -1.19 -2.27
N ASP A 13 4.02 -1.70 -3.44
CA ASP A 13 5.42 -1.77 -3.89
C ASP A 13 6.07 -0.39 -3.94
N LYS A 14 5.34 0.62 -4.46
CA LYS A 14 5.80 2.01 -4.53
C LYS A 14 6.13 2.55 -3.14
N TYR A 15 5.22 2.38 -2.19
CA TYR A 15 5.44 2.79 -0.80
C TYR A 15 6.62 2.05 -0.15
N VAL A 16 6.65 0.72 -0.22
CA VAL A 16 7.69 -0.11 0.42
C VAL A 16 9.07 0.19 -0.18
N THR A 17 9.16 0.34 -1.50
CA THR A 17 10.42 0.66 -2.18
C THR A 17 10.96 2.01 -1.74
N CYS A 18 10.12 3.06 -1.71
CA CYS A 18 10.54 4.38 -1.23
C CYS A 18 10.95 4.36 0.25
N LEU A 19 10.22 3.63 1.09
CA LEU A 19 10.53 3.49 2.51
C LEU A 19 11.90 2.83 2.73
N LEU A 20 12.17 1.73 2.02
CA LEU A 20 13.43 0.98 2.16
C LEU A 20 14.63 1.68 1.51
N ALA A 21 14.40 2.46 0.44
CA ALA A 21 15.45 3.23 -0.23
C ALA A 21 15.88 4.49 0.56
N THR A 22 15.06 4.92 1.52
CA THR A 22 15.35 6.08 2.39
C THR A 22 15.77 5.60 3.78
N ALA A 23 14.91 5.79 4.78
CA ALA A 23 15.06 5.26 6.12
C ALA A 23 13.69 4.76 6.60
N PRO A 24 13.60 3.50 7.09
CA PRO A 24 12.33 2.96 7.57
C PRO A 24 12.05 3.43 9.00
N ASP A 25 11.78 4.73 9.16
CA ASP A 25 11.32 5.34 10.41
C ASP A 25 9.89 5.88 10.27
N LYS A 26 9.23 6.13 11.41
CA LYS A 26 7.82 6.54 11.46
C LYS A 26 7.56 7.88 10.77
N VAL A 27 8.43 8.87 10.94
CA VAL A 27 8.21 10.22 10.39
C VAL A 27 8.34 10.18 8.88
N GLN A 28 9.39 9.52 8.38
CA GLN A 28 9.60 9.35 6.95
C GLN A 28 8.48 8.51 6.31
N SER A 29 8.06 7.42 6.96
CA SER A 29 6.95 6.58 6.53
C SER A 29 5.64 7.37 6.41
N LYS A 30 5.27 8.14 7.44
CA LYS A 30 4.08 8.99 7.41
C LYS A 30 4.13 10.00 6.27
N THR A 31 5.26 10.70 6.13
CA THR A 31 5.47 11.69 5.06
C THR A 31 5.34 11.07 3.67
N LEU A 32 5.86 9.85 3.49
CA LEU A 32 5.72 9.13 2.22
C LEU A 32 4.26 8.76 1.93
N ARG A 33 3.51 8.27 2.93
CA ARG A 33 2.09 7.96 2.72
C ARG A 33 1.26 9.17 2.32
N GLU A 34 1.44 10.29 3.03
CA GLU A 34 0.73 11.53 2.71
C GLU A 34 1.04 11.97 1.26
N ARG A 35 2.31 11.93 0.86
CA ARG A 35 2.72 12.29 -0.51
C ARG A 35 2.27 11.33 -1.60
N LEU A 36 2.17 10.04 -1.30
CA LEU A 36 1.84 9.02 -2.29
C LEU A 36 0.33 8.83 -2.48
N PHE A 37 -0.46 9.07 -1.42
CA PHE A 37 -1.83 8.58 -1.38
C PHE A 37 -2.90 9.64 -1.09
N ASP A 38 -2.58 10.79 -0.49
CA ASP A 38 -3.63 11.72 -0.02
C ASP A 38 -4.27 12.53 -1.17
N ASP A 39 -3.50 12.87 -2.21
CA ASP A 39 -3.99 13.63 -3.37
C ASP A 39 -3.30 13.14 -4.67
N PRO A 40 -3.64 11.93 -5.15
CA PRO A 40 -3.05 11.39 -6.38
C PRO A 40 -3.65 12.06 -7.63
N ASP A 41 -2.78 12.55 -8.51
CA ASP A 41 -3.17 12.98 -9.84
C ASP A 41 -3.32 11.77 -10.77
N TYR A 42 -4.54 11.56 -11.26
CA TYR A 42 -4.85 10.52 -12.24
C TYR A 42 -4.79 11.08 -13.67
N GLU A 43 -4.35 10.25 -14.62
CA GLU A 43 -4.31 10.64 -16.04
C GLU A 43 -5.72 11.07 -16.51
N PRO A 44 -5.85 12.24 -17.20
CA PRO A 44 -7.12 12.78 -17.64
C PRO A 44 -7.94 11.85 -18.54
N ASP A 45 -7.26 11.02 -19.34
CA ASP A 45 -7.88 10.20 -20.39
C ASP A 45 -8.40 8.84 -19.88
N LEU A 46 -8.30 8.55 -18.59
CA LEU A 46 -8.84 7.32 -17.99
C LEU A 46 -10.36 7.30 -18.08
N ASP A 47 -10.91 6.15 -18.46
CA ASP A 47 -12.35 5.93 -18.36
C ASP A 47 -12.81 5.81 -16.89
N GLY A 48 -14.12 5.74 -16.68
CA GLY A 48 -14.71 5.67 -15.34
C GLY A 48 -14.27 4.42 -14.56
N ASP A 49 -14.23 3.26 -15.21
CA ASP A 49 -13.90 1.98 -14.58
C ASP A 49 -12.40 1.93 -14.21
N GLU A 50 -11.54 2.48 -15.07
CA GLU A 50 -10.11 2.61 -14.80
C GLU A 50 -9.85 3.56 -13.64
N ARG A 51 -10.51 4.73 -13.63
CA ARG A 51 -10.39 5.71 -12.56
C ARG A 51 -10.84 5.13 -11.21
N ASP A 52 -11.97 4.45 -11.19
CA ASP A 52 -12.49 3.80 -9.98
C ASP A 52 -11.55 2.69 -9.50
N ARG A 53 -10.96 1.93 -10.43
CA ARG A 53 -9.96 0.90 -10.11
C ARG A 53 -8.70 1.51 -9.48
N TYR A 54 -8.14 2.57 -10.07
CA TYR A 54 -6.96 3.24 -9.51
C TYR A 54 -7.23 3.87 -8.14
N ARG A 55 -8.41 4.49 -7.97
CA ARG A 55 -8.84 5.00 -6.67
C ARG A 55 -8.96 3.90 -5.62
N ALA A 56 -9.63 2.80 -5.98
CA ALA A 56 -9.76 1.66 -5.08
C ALA A 56 -8.39 1.06 -4.69
N ALA A 57 -7.44 0.97 -5.63
CA ALA A 57 -6.08 0.53 -5.34
C ALA A 57 -5.36 1.49 -4.37
N ASN A 58 -5.39 2.79 -4.66
CA ASN A 58 -4.79 3.85 -3.85
C ASN A 58 -5.31 3.83 -2.40
N ASP A 59 -6.64 3.85 -2.22
CA ASP A 59 -7.27 3.89 -0.89
C ASP A 59 -6.91 2.65 -0.05
N ASN A 60 -6.89 1.48 -0.68
CA ASN A 60 -6.51 0.24 0.00
C ASN A 60 -5.02 0.20 0.34
N ALA A 61 -4.15 0.68 -0.56
CA ALA A 61 -2.72 0.78 -0.31
C ALA A 61 -2.40 1.77 0.81
N GLN A 62 -3.09 2.92 0.86
CA GLN A 62 -2.94 3.91 1.94
C GLN A 62 -3.25 3.30 3.31
N ARG A 63 -4.38 2.58 3.43
CA ARG A 63 -4.78 1.88 4.67
C ARG A 63 -3.76 0.83 5.06
N TYR A 64 -3.32 0.02 4.10
CA TYR A 64 -2.34 -1.03 4.36
C TYR A 64 -0.98 -0.45 4.78
N ALA A 65 -0.52 0.61 4.11
CA ALA A 65 0.71 1.30 4.46
C ALA A 65 0.67 1.90 5.87
N ALA A 66 -0.48 2.46 6.28
CA ALA A 66 -0.67 2.97 7.65
C ALA A 66 -0.60 1.84 8.69
N TYR A 67 -1.17 0.68 8.39
CA TYR A 67 -1.02 -0.53 9.22
C TYR A 67 0.44 -0.98 9.32
N LEU A 68 1.15 -1.05 8.19
CA LEU A 68 2.56 -1.44 8.17
C LEU A 68 3.41 -0.46 8.99
N GLU A 69 3.13 0.85 8.86
CA GLU A 69 3.76 1.92 9.64
C GLU A 69 3.60 1.67 11.14
N ALA A 70 2.36 1.54 11.60
CA ALA A 70 2.05 1.40 13.03
C ALA A 70 2.58 0.09 13.63
N THR A 71 2.47 -1.02 12.88
CA THR A 71 2.74 -2.36 13.38
C THR A 71 4.21 -2.75 13.31
N TYR A 72 4.93 -2.26 12.30
CA TYR A 72 6.29 -2.71 12.03
C TYR A 72 7.31 -1.57 11.90
N VAL A 73 7.00 -0.49 11.18
CA VAL A 73 7.99 0.58 10.95
C VAL A 73 8.27 1.36 12.24
N ALA A 74 7.21 1.84 12.91
CA ALA A 74 7.32 2.58 14.16
C ALA A 74 8.07 1.81 15.27
N PRO A 75 7.80 0.50 15.51
CA PRO A 75 8.58 -0.30 16.47
C PRO A 75 9.90 -0.85 15.90
N ARG A 76 10.32 -0.48 14.68
CA ARG A 76 11.58 -0.90 14.01
C ARG A 76 11.69 -2.41 13.74
N ARG A 77 10.57 -3.05 13.41
CA ARG A 77 10.43 -4.50 13.12
C ARG A 77 10.40 -4.79 11.61
N ILE A 78 11.40 -4.28 10.90
CA ILE A 78 11.46 -4.34 9.43
C ILE A 78 11.55 -5.78 8.89
N PRO A 79 12.32 -6.71 9.49
CA PRO A 79 12.31 -8.11 9.04
C PRO A 79 10.91 -8.74 9.07
N GLU A 80 10.14 -8.50 10.14
CA GLU A 80 8.78 -9.01 10.26
C GLU A 80 7.80 -8.34 9.28
N MET A 81 8.02 -7.05 8.96
CA MET A 81 7.29 -6.37 7.89
C MET A 81 7.46 -7.08 6.55
N LEU A 82 8.70 -7.50 6.23
CA LEU A 82 8.99 -8.22 4.98
C LEU A 82 8.34 -9.60 4.96
N ASP A 83 8.26 -10.28 6.10
CA ASP A 83 7.55 -11.56 6.21
C ASP A 83 6.04 -11.40 6.03
N GLU A 84 5.46 -10.33 6.58
CA GLU A 84 4.06 -9.97 6.37
C GLU A 84 3.78 -9.68 4.89
N LEU A 85 4.63 -8.86 4.25
CA LEU A 85 4.54 -8.56 2.81
C LEU A 85 4.59 -9.83 1.97
N ARG A 86 5.52 -10.76 2.25
CA ARG A 86 5.58 -12.07 1.55
C ARG A 86 4.28 -12.87 1.69
N ARG A 87 3.60 -12.82 2.84
CA ARG A 87 2.31 -13.47 3.05
C ARG A 87 1.22 -12.76 2.24
N PHE A 88 1.17 -11.43 2.31
CA PHE A 88 0.22 -10.59 1.59
C PHE A 88 0.28 -10.79 0.07
N TYR A 89 1.48 -10.79 -0.53
CA TYR A 89 1.63 -10.96 -1.99
C TYR A 89 1.20 -12.34 -2.50
N ARG A 90 1.24 -13.38 -1.65
CA ARG A 90 0.77 -14.74 -2.02
C ARG A 90 -0.75 -14.89 -1.98
N GLN A 91 -1.47 -13.95 -1.37
CA GLN A 91 -2.93 -13.97 -1.35
C GLN A 91 -3.49 -13.54 -2.71
N GLY A 92 -4.69 -14.01 -3.07
CA GLY A 92 -5.49 -13.38 -4.13
C GLY A 92 -6.15 -12.07 -3.64
N LEU A 93 -6.79 -11.31 -4.53
CA LEU A 93 -7.45 -10.03 -4.21
C LEU A 93 -8.32 -10.08 -2.94
N ALA A 94 -9.23 -11.06 -2.82
CA ALA A 94 -10.13 -11.18 -1.67
C ALA A 94 -9.37 -11.35 -0.34
N GLY A 95 -8.26 -12.10 -0.35
CA GLY A 95 -7.40 -12.26 0.82
C GLY A 95 -6.70 -10.96 1.19
N LYS A 96 -6.19 -10.23 0.20
CA LYS A 96 -5.57 -8.91 0.41
C LYS A 96 -6.55 -7.92 1.04
N LEU A 97 -7.76 -7.80 0.48
CA LEU A 97 -8.80 -6.92 1.00
C LEU A 97 -9.24 -7.30 2.42
N SER A 98 -9.33 -8.60 2.73
CA SER A 98 -9.62 -9.08 4.08
C SER A 98 -8.52 -8.72 5.08
N THR A 99 -7.25 -8.87 4.69
CA THR A 99 -6.10 -8.43 5.50
C THR A 99 -6.18 -6.93 5.79
N ILE A 100 -6.45 -6.11 4.77
CA ILE A 100 -6.55 -4.64 4.89
C ILE A 100 -7.74 -4.25 5.78
N ALA A 101 -8.90 -4.88 5.60
CA ALA A 101 -10.09 -4.59 6.39
C ALA A 101 -9.91 -4.90 7.89
N ARG A 102 -9.09 -5.91 8.24
CA ARG A 102 -8.75 -6.26 9.62
C ARG A 102 -7.69 -5.36 10.25
N ALA A 103 -6.96 -4.63 9.41
CA ALA A 103 -5.84 -3.79 9.79
C ALA A 103 -6.24 -2.33 10.02
N ALA A 104 -7.43 -1.93 9.58
CA ALA A 104 -8.04 -0.61 9.73
C ALA A 104 -8.83 -0.46 11.05
#